data_AF-A0A8T5NYU3-F1
#
_entry.id   AF-A0A8T5NYU3-F1
#
_cell.length_a   1.000
_cell.length_b   1.000
_cell.length_c   1.000
_cell.angle_alpha   90.00
_cell.angle_beta   90.00
_cell.angle_gamma   90.00
#
_symmetry.space_group_name_H-M   'P 1'
#
loop_
_entity.id
_entity.type
_entity.pdbx_description
1 polymer ?
#
loop_
_entity_poly.entity_id
_entity_poly.type
_entity_poly.pdbx_seq_one_letter_code
_entity_poly.pdbx_strand_id
1 'polypeptide(L)' 'MSIKELEEEIIEIEKVLKNFKSGSLEWNNIEAIITEKKRKLSRMKTQEDEEEQDVLVGCEGDCGSCGGGR' A
#
# COMPACT_ATOMS: atom_id res chain seq x y z
N MET A 1 1.35 -6.50 15.94
CA MET A 1 0.32 -6.66 14.90
C MET A 1 0.91 -7.60 13.89
N SER A 2 0.27 -8.75 13.70
CA SER A 2 0.73 -9.82 12.80
C SER A 2 0.28 -9.52 11.36
N ILE A 3 0.95 -10.11 10.36
CA ILE A 3 0.56 -9.99 8.94
C ILE A 3 -0.92 -10.37 8.74
N LYS A 4 -1.35 -11.49 9.32
CA LYS A 4 -2.75 -11.96 9.25
C LYS A 4 -3.76 -10.97 9.83
N GLU A 5 -3.45 -10.38 10.99
CA GLU A 5 -4.32 -9.39 11.62
C GLU A 5 -4.47 -8.14 10.74
N LEU A 6 -3.38 -7.70 10.10
CA LEU A 6 -3.39 -6.55 9.20
C LEU A 6 -4.15 -6.85 7.89
N GLU A 7 -4.06 -8.08 7.37
CA GLU A 7 -4.85 -8.53 6.22
C GLU A 7 -6.35 -8.55 6.53
N GLU A 8 -6.74 -9.09 7.68
CA GLU A 8 -8.14 -9.10 8.13
C GLU A 8 -8.68 -7.69 8.29
N GLU A 9 -7.91 -6.78 8.89
CA GLU A 9 -8.29 -5.38 9.06
C GLU A 9 -8.50 -4.68 7.71
N ILE A 10 -7.63 -4.92 6.72
CA ILE A 10 -7.80 -4.39 5.36
C ILE A 10 -9.11 -4.89 4.73
N ILE A 11 -9.41 -6.18 4.86
CA ILE A 11 -10.64 -6.79 4.33
C ILE A 11 -11.88 -6.17 4.97
N GLU A 12 -11.86 -5.94 6.28
CA GLU A 12 -12.98 -5.30 6.99
C GLU A 12 -13.20 -3.86 6.52
N ILE A 13 -12.12 -3.08 6.36
CA ILE A 13 -12.22 -1.70 5.86
C ILE A 13 -12.70 -1.68 4.39
N GLU A 14 -12.28 -2.63 3.56
CA GLU A 14 -12.78 -2.78 2.19
C GLU A 14 -14.29 -3.11 2.14
N LYS A 15 -14.81 -3.89 3.10
CA LYS A 15 -16.26 -4.11 3.22
C LYS A 15 -16.99 -2.81 3.57
N VAL A 16 -16.39 -2.00 4.45
CA VAL A 16 -16.93 -0.69 4.82
C VAL A 16 -16.95 0.26 3.62
N LEU A 17 -15.86 0.29 2.83
CA LEU A 17 -15.73 1.10 1.60
C LEU A 17 -16.88 0.86 0.60
N LYS A 18 -17.38 -0.37 0.48
CA LYS A 18 -18.51 -0.72 -0.43
C LYS A 18 -19.81 0.01 -0.12
N ASN A 19 -19.97 0.54 1.10
CA ASN A 19 -21.16 1.31 1.49
C ASN A 19 -21.06 2.79 1.09
N PHE A 20 -19.89 3.25 0.66
CA PHE A 20 -19.66 4.63 0.27
C PHE A 20 -19.67 4.76 -1.25
N LYS A 21 -20.14 5.92 -1.72
CA LYS A 21 -20.17 6.22 -3.15
C LYS A 21 -18.75 6.50 -3.64
N SER A 22 -18.31 5.81 -4.69
CA SER A 22 -17.02 6.07 -5.32
C SER A 22 -16.83 7.55 -5.67
N GLY A 23 -15.67 8.08 -5.30
CA GLY A 23 -15.32 9.50 -5.48
C GLY A 23 -15.92 10.45 -4.43
N SER A 24 -16.69 9.96 -3.45
CA SER A 24 -17.04 10.77 -2.28
C SER A 24 -15.81 11.03 -1.40
N LEU A 25 -15.88 12.07 -0.57
CA LEU A 25 -14.80 12.41 0.35
C LEU A 25 -14.50 11.22 1.29
N GLU A 26 -15.54 10.59 1.82
CA GLU A 26 -15.44 9.41 2.68
C GLU A 26 -14.82 8.23 1.94
N TRP A 27 -15.23 7.98 0.70
CA TRP A 27 -14.67 6.91 -0.12
C TRP A 27 -13.17 7.12 -0.35
N ASN A 28 -12.76 8.33 -0.76
CA ASN A 28 -11.34 8.66 -0.98
C ASN A 28 -10.52 8.54 0.32
N ASN A 29 -11.07 8.97 1.46
CA ASN A 29 -10.40 8.87 2.75
C ASN A 29 -10.20 7.40 3.17
N ILE A 30 -11.24 6.56 3.01
CA ILE A 30 -11.16 5.14 3.35
C ILE A 30 -10.22 4.41 2.39
N GLU A 31 -10.23 4.76 1.10
CA GLU A 31 -9.28 4.23 0.10
C GLU A 31 -7.83 4.57 0.45
N ALA A 32 -7.56 5.81 0.88
CA ALA A 32 -6.23 6.22 1.33
C ALA A 32 -5.75 5.38 2.53
N ILE A 33 -6.63 5.12 3.51
CA ILE A 33 -6.32 4.28 4.68
C ILE A 33 -6.02 2.84 4.24
N ILE A 34 -6.83 2.26 3.34
CA ILE A 34 -6.59 0.91 2.80
C ILE A 34 -5.22 0.86 2.11
N THR A 35 -4.89 1.87 1.31
CA THR A 35 -3.64 1.96 0.57
C THR A 35 -2.43 2.02 1.50
N GLU A 36 -2.50 2.82 2.56
CA GLU A 36 -1.44 2.91 3.56
C GLU A 36 -1.24 1.58 4.29
N LYS A 37 -2.33 0.90 4.69
CA LYS A 37 -2.27 -0.41 5.32
C LYS A 37 -1.70 -1.48 4.40
N LYS A 38 -2.11 -1.51 3.12
CA LYS A 38 -1.52 -2.40 2.11
C LYS A 38 -0.03 -2.16 1.94
N ARG A 39 0.41 -0.90 1.93
CA ARG A 39 1.85 -0.56 1.86
C ARG A 39 2.61 -1.07 3.08
N LYS A 40 2.03 -0.94 4.28
CA LYS A 40 2.61 -1.49 5.51
C LYS A 40 2.68 -3.02 5.46
N LEU A 41 1.62 -3.68 5.00
CA LEU A 41 1.55 -5.13 4.82
C LEU A 41 2.64 -5.62 3.86
N SER A 42 2.80 -4.95 2.71
CA SER A 42 3.88 -5.27 1.76
C SER A 42 5.25 -5.17 2.41
N ARG A 43 5.54 -4.10 3.18
CA ARG A 43 6.81 -3.97 3.89
C ARG A 43 7.05 -5.08 4.91
N MET A 44 6.01 -5.49 5.64
CA MET A 44 6.11 -6.57 6.62
C MET A 44 6.35 -7.93 5.95
N LYS A 45 5.69 -8.20 4.82
CA LYS A 45 5.94 -9.41 4.02
C LYS A 45 7.36 -9.42 3.45
N THR A 46 7.82 -8.30 2.91
CA THR A 46 9.20 -8.16 2.41
C THR A 46 10.23 -8.33 3.53
N GLN A 47 9.95 -7.85 4.76
CA GLN A 47 10.84 -8.07 5.91
C GLN A 47 10.88 -9.53 6.40
N GLU A 48 9.80 -10.31 6.20
CA GLU A 48 9.82 -11.76 6.44
C GLU A 48 10.55 -12.51 5.32
N ASP A 49 10.45 -12.03 4.08
CA ASP A 49 11.14 -12.59 2.91
C ASP A 49 12.59 -12.09 2.74
N GLU A 50 13.07 -11.12 3.55
CA GLU A 50 14.41 -10.52 3.45
C GLU A 50 15.57 -11.43 3.94
N GLU A 51 15.29 -12.70 4.27
CA GLU A 51 16.32 -13.75 4.19
C GLU A 51 16.62 -14.18 2.74
N GLU A 52 15.78 -13.82 1.76
CA GLU A 52 15.96 -14.12 0.34
C GLU A 52 15.50 -12.97 -0.59
N GLN A 53 16.48 -12.15 -1.01
CA GLN A 53 16.45 -11.32 -2.23
C GLN A 53 15.72 -9.96 -2.18
N ASP A 54 16.50 -8.94 -1.79
CA ASP A 54 16.84 -7.75 -2.58
C ASP A 54 16.20 -7.63 -3.98
N VAL A 55 14.88 -7.33 -4.07
CA VAL A 55 14.24 -6.87 -5.31
C VAL A 55 13.22 -5.77 -5.01
N LEU A 56 13.72 -4.53 -5.14
CA LEU A 56 12.97 -3.33 -5.49
C LEU A 56 11.80 -3.61 -6.46
N VAL A 57 10.56 -3.53 -5.99
CA VAL A 57 9.39 -3.41 -6.89
C VAL A 57 8.49 -2.28 -6.40
N GLY A 58 8.48 -1.18 -7.18
CA GLY A 58 7.28 -0.38 -7.37
C GLY A 58 7.16 0.94 -6.61
N CYS A 59 8.19 1.78 -6.63
CA CYS A 59 7.99 3.23 -6.55
C CYS A 59 8.23 3.85 -7.94
N GLU A 60 7.47 3.41 -8.95
CA GLU A 60 7.36 4.12 -10.24
C GLU A 60 6.38 5.28 -10.10
N GLY A 61 6.72 6.20 -9.19
CA GLY A 61 6.29 7.59 -9.28
C GLY A 61 7.44 8.33 -9.95
N ASP A 62 7.25 8.68 -11.22
CA ASP A 62 7.94 9.73 -11.99
C ASP A 62 9.13 10.40 -11.25
N CYS A 63 10.32 9.78 -11.31
CA CYS A 63 11.56 10.48 -11.00
C CYS A 63 12.07 11.15 -12.28
N GLY A 64 11.35 12.21 -12.67
CA GLY A 64 11.78 13.08 -13.76
C GLY A 64 13.23 13.55 -13.58
N SER A 65 14.03 13.26 -14.59
CA SER A 65 15.25 13.97 -14.98
C SER A 65 16.49 13.87 -14.06
N CYS A 66 17.28 12.80 -14.23
CA CYS A 66 18.74 12.92 -14.14
C CYS A 66 19.28 13.42 -15.49
N GLY A 67 19.10 14.71 -15.74
CA GLY A 67 19.69 15.41 -16.89
C GLY A 67 21.14 15.79 -16.64
N GLY A 68 22.03 15.29 -17.52
CA GLY A 68 23.16 16.00 -18.11
C GLY A 68 24.19 16.68 -17.20
N GLY A 69 25.38 16.09 -17.11
CA GLY A 69 26.55 16.76 -16.55
C GLY A 69 27.86 16.14 -17.01
N ARG A 70 28.17 16.23 -18.30
CA ARG A 70 29.54 16.30 -18.85
C ARG A 70 29.53 16.75 -20.30
#